data_AF-A0A2T4GRU1-F1
#
_entry.id   AF-A0A2T4GRU1-F1
#
_cell.length_a   1.000
_cell.length_b   1.000
_cell.length_c   1.000
_cell.angle_alpha   90.00
_cell.angle_beta   90.00
_cell.angle_gamma   90.00
#
_symmetry.space_group_name_H-M   'P 1'
#
loop_
_entity.id
_entity.type
_entity.pdbx_description
1 polymer ?
#
loop_
_entity_poly.entity_id
_entity_poly.type
_entity_poly.pdbx_seq_one_letter_code
_entity_poly.pdbx_strand_id
1 'polypeptide(L)'
;MANILVTSITKSFNRYANAIGGTAILNLASPKYTELKPLFDAQYVPEVHTDDAETIKRNSRNYLARSAKLNSNASAVVEYLHSWAQDLNSSVSQVYYPSVNPSTDNYRRFMHPKTSDFAPRYGYVFSIELNDLETARVFYNNLNVHKSATQFGLKLMQIQISVGLEDIGTLVEDFQVAVEAADKAKNTASE
;
A
#
# COMPACT_ATOMS: atom_id res chain seq x y z
N MET A 1 -8.87 -14.47 16.99
CA MET A 1 -9.40 -13.08 16.95
C MET A 1 -8.44 -12.20 17.74
N ALA A 2 -8.14 -10.97 17.29
CA ALA A 2 -7.15 -10.10 17.94
C ALA A 2 -7.68 -9.51 19.26
N ASN A 3 -6.79 -9.28 20.24
CA ASN A 3 -7.13 -8.61 21.50
C ASN A 3 -7.07 -7.08 21.37
N ILE A 4 -6.14 -6.59 20.54
CA ILE A 4 -5.88 -5.16 20.29
C ILE A 4 -5.69 -4.99 18.79
N LEU A 5 -6.26 -3.92 18.23
CA LEU A 5 -5.95 -3.43 16.90
C LEU A 5 -5.17 -2.12 17.03
N VAL A 6 -3.95 -2.09 16.51
CA VAL A 6 -3.13 -0.87 16.45
C VAL A 6 -2.97 -0.47 15.00
N THR A 7 -3.21 0.80 14.67
CA THR A 7 -3.03 1.29 13.30
C THR A 7 -2.56 2.74 13.27
N SER A 8 -1.78 3.07 12.23
CA SER A 8 -1.42 4.46 11.94
C SER A 8 -2.57 5.11 11.19
N ILE A 9 -3.18 6.12 11.81
CA ILE A 9 -4.20 6.95 11.18
C ILE A 9 -3.60 8.06 10.32
N THR A 10 -2.27 8.27 10.38
CA THR A 10 -1.51 9.13 9.45
C THR A 10 -1.65 8.72 7.98
N LYS A 11 -1.78 7.42 7.71
CA LYS A 11 -1.69 6.83 6.35
C LYS A 11 -2.99 7.00 5.56
N SER A 12 -3.57 5.94 4.99
CA SER A 12 -4.77 6.05 4.14
C SER A 12 -5.98 6.68 4.84
N PHE A 13 -6.05 6.60 6.18
CA PHE A 13 -7.12 7.20 6.96
C PHE A 13 -7.10 8.74 6.90
N ASN A 14 -5.97 9.37 7.24
CA ASN A 14 -5.77 10.82 7.07
C ASN A 14 -5.44 11.19 5.61
N ARG A 15 -4.38 10.58 5.06
CA ARG A 15 -3.92 10.57 3.66
C ARG A 15 -3.40 11.89 3.09
N TYR A 16 -3.82 13.04 3.60
CA TYR A 16 -3.38 14.35 3.08
C TYR A 16 -2.01 14.81 3.61
N ALA A 17 -1.27 13.92 4.30
CA ALA A 17 0.07 14.19 4.83
C ALA A 17 0.18 15.47 5.70
N ASN A 18 -0.94 15.89 6.31
CA ASN A 18 -1.08 17.15 7.03
C ASN A 18 -1.43 16.99 8.52
N ALA A 19 -1.42 15.75 9.00
CA ALA A 19 -1.62 15.41 10.41
C ALA A 19 -1.05 14.01 10.65
N ILE A 20 -0.51 13.78 11.85
CA ILE A 20 0.03 12.49 12.28
C ILE A 20 -0.79 11.93 13.45
N GLY A 21 -0.94 10.62 13.50
CA GLY A 21 -1.61 9.98 14.61
C GLY A 21 -1.56 8.47 14.57
N GLY A 22 -1.74 7.87 15.75
CA GLY A 22 -1.93 6.44 15.94
C GLY A 22 -3.19 6.18 16.74
N THR A 23 -3.77 4.99 16.56
CA THR A 23 -4.89 4.52 17.38
C THR A 23 -4.64 3.09 17.84
N ALA A 24 -5.08 2.79 19.05
CA ALA A 24 -5.17 1.45 19.59
C ALA A 24 -6.61 1.20 20.04
N ILE A 25 -7.23 0.15 19.52
CA ILE A 25 -8.61 -0.23 19.82
C ILE A 25 -8.57 -1.57 20.55
N LEU A 26 -9.12 -1.59 21.76
CA LEU A 26 -9.30 -2.83 22.53
C LEU A 26 -10.54 -3.56 22.03
N ASN A 27 -10.42 -4.86 21.77
CA ASN A 27 -11.55 -5.68 21.38
C ASN A 27 -12.42 -6.02 22.61
N LEU A 28 -13.64 -5.47 22.68
CA LEU A 28 -14.56 -5.72 23.80
C LEU A 28 -14.95 -7.21 23.95
N ALA A 29 -14.95 -7.97 22.85
CA ALA A 29 -15.25 -9.41 22.89
C ALA A 29 -14.04 -10.27 23.30
N SER A 30 -12.87 -9.67 23.50
CA SER A 30 -11.67 -10.37 23.92
C SER A 30 -11.75 -10.78 25.40
N PRO A 31 -11.43 -12.03 25.77
CA PRO A 31 -11.30 -12.43 27.19
C PRO A 31 -10.25 -11.62 27.97
N LYS A 32 -9.32 -10.98 27.24
CA LYS A 32 -8.27 -10.11 27.80
C LYS A 32 -8.72 -8.66 28.01
N TYR A 33 -9.93 -8.28 27.61
CA TYR A 33 -10.38 -6.89 27.70
C TYR A 33 -10.37 -6.37 29.14
N THR A 34 -10.84 -7.18 30.11
CA THR A 34 -10.89 -6.83 31.54
C THR A 34 -9.50 -6.63 32.15
N GLU A 35 -8.48 -7.27 31.61
CA GLU A 35 -7.07 -7.12 32.01
C GLU A 35 -6.41 -5.92 31.31
N LEU A 36 -6.67 -5.74 30.01
CA LEU A 36 -6.02 -4.71 29.18
C LEU A 36 -6.58 -3.30 29.41
N LYS A 37 -7.89 -3.16 29.64
CA LYS A 37 -8.53 -1.85 29.79
C LYS A 37 -8.00 -1.06 30.99
N PRO A 38 -7.85 -1.63 32.20
CA PRO A 38 -7.24 -0.92 33.33
C PRO A 38 -5.81 -0.47 33.07
N LEU A 39 -5.03 -1.25 32.31
CA LEU A 39 -3.66 -0.87 31.94
C LEU A 39 -3.66 0.33 30.99
N PHE A 40 -4.56 0.35 30.00
CA PHE A 40 -4.74 1.51 29.12
C PHE A 40 -5.19 2.74 29.92
N ASP A 41 -6.16 2.61 30.82
CA ASP A 41 -6.65 3.74 31.63
C ASP A 41 -5.57 4.31 32.55
N ALA A 42 -4.70 3.44 33.09
CA ALA A 42 -3.63 3.85 33.98
C ALA A 42 -2.40 4.43 33.27
N GLN A 43 -2.16 4.07 32.00
CA GLN A 43 -0.93 4.41 31.27
C GLN A 43 -1.14 5.33 30.07
N TYR A 44 -2.37 5.48 29.57
CA TYR A 44 -2.65 6.30 28.40
C TYR A 44 -2.48 7.79 28.73
N VAL A 45 -1.60 8.44 27.97
CA VAL A 45 -1.43 9.90 28.01
C VAL A 45 -2.07 10.47 26.73
N PRO A 46 -3.03 11.39 26.83
CA PRO A 46 -3.65 12.02 25.67
C PRO A 46 -2.69 13.07 25.08
N GLU A 47 -1.71 12.62 24.31
CA GLU A 47 -0.71 13.46 23.64
C GLU A 47 -1.14 13.87 22.21
N VAL A 48 -2.36 13.52 21.78
CA VAL A 48 -2.84 13.91 20.45
C VAL A 48 -3.12 15.40 20.41
N HIS A 49 -2.48 16.11 19.49
CA HIS A 49 -2.73 17.53 19.29
C HIS A 49 -4.16 17.76 18.77
N THR A 50 -4.89 18.72 19.34
CA THR A 50 -6.29 18.96 18.99
C THR A 50 -6.47 19.25 17.50
N ASP A 51 -5.60 20.06 16.91
CA ASP A 51 -5.68 20.40 15.48
C ASP A 51 -5.43 19.20 14.56
N ASP A 52 -4.56 18.27 14.99
CA ASP A 52 -4.34 17.00 14.28
C ASP A 52 -5.59 16.13 14.37
N ALA A 53 -6.22 16.04 15.55
CA ALA A 53 -7.44 15.28 15.75
C ALA A 53 -8.60 15.82 14.90
N GLU A 54 -8.78 17.14 14.85
CA GLU A 54 -9.79 17.79 14.00
C GLU A 54 -9.52 17.55 12.51
N THR A 55 -8.25 17.67 12.10
CA THR A 55 -7.83 17.43 10.72
C THR A 55 -8.09 15.98 10.31
N ILE A 56 -7.70 15.01 11.15
CA ILE A 56 -7.92 13.58 10.89
C ILE A 56 -9.42 13.27 10.82
N LYS A 57 -10.23 13.80 11.75
CA LYS A 57 -11.70 13.64 11.74
C LYS A 57 -12.33 14.19 10.47
N ARG A 58 -11.87 15.34 9.98
CA ARG A 58 -12.37 15.93 8.73
C ARG A 58 -11.99 15.06 7.54
N ASN A 59 -10.74 14.62 7.49
CA ASN A 59 -10.19 13.85 6.38
C ASN A 59 -10.73 12.41 6.30
N SER A 60 -11.19 11.85 7.42
CA SER A 60 -11.75 10.49 7.46
C SER A 60 -13.13 10.36 6.82
N ARG A 61 -13.87 11.46 6.61
CA ARG A 61 -15.28 11.46 6.15
C ARG A 61 -15.53 10.71 4.84
N ASN A 62 -14.56 10.72 3.93
CA ASN A 62 -14.62 10.04 2.64
C ASN A 62 -13.66 8.83 2.57
N TYR A 63 -13.20 8.31 3.71
CA TYR A 63 -12.20 7.24 3.78
C TYR A 63 -12.61 6.00 2.98
N LEU A 64 -13.84 5.50 3.13
CA LEU A 64 -14.29 4.28 2.44
C LEU A 64 -14.28 4.46 0.92
N ALA A 65 -14.85 5.56 0.42
CA ALA A 65 -14.86 5.87 -1.01
C ALA A 65 -13.44 6.03 -1.59
N ARG A 66 -12.55 6.75 -0.88
CA ARG A 66 -11.14 6.88 -1.26
C ARG A 66 -10.43 5.54 -1.25
N SER A 67 -10.62 4.74 -0.20
CA SER A 67 -10.05 3.40 -0.09
C SER A 67 -10.47 2.52 -1.27
N ALA A 68 -11.75 2.56 -1.66
CA ALA A 68 -12.23 1.87 -2.84
C ALA A 68 -11.51 2.31 -4.12
N LYS A 69 -11.38 3.61 -4.39
CA LYS A 69 -10.65 4.11 -5.57
C LYS A 69 -9.18 3.69 -5.56
N LEU A 70 -8.50 3.80 -4.43
CA LEU A 70 -7.10 3.41 -4.29
C LEU A 70 -6.86 1.93 -4.57
N ASN A 71 -7.71 1.08 -4.01
CA ASN A 71 -7.64 -0.36 -4.22
C ASN A 71 -7.92 -0.71 -5.69
N SER A 72 -8.91 -0.06 -6.32
CA SER A 72 -9.19 -0.26 -7.73
C SER A 72 -8.02 0.17 -8.62
N ASN A 73 -7.41 1.33 -8.33
CA ASN A 73 -6.24 1.80 -9.06
C ASN A 73 -5.05 0.82 -8.87
N ALA A 74 -4.78 0.39 -7.63
CA ALA A 74 -3.71 -0.56 -7.36
C ALA A 74 -3.92 -1.90 -8.06
N SER A 75 -5.13 -2.45 -8.04
CA SER A 75 -5.44 -3.67 -8.78
C SER A 75 -5.19 -3.52 -10.28
N ALA A 76 -5.64 -2.42 -10.90
CA ALA A 76 -5.43 -2.20 -12.33
C ALA A 76 -3.95 -2.03 -12.71
N VAL A 77 -3.19 -1.28 -11.91
CA VAL A 77 -1.73 -1.12 -12.11
C VAL A 77 -1.00 -2.45 -11.90
N VAL A 78 -1.41 -3.24 -10.89
CA VAL A 78 -0.83 -4.57 -10.65
C VAL A 78 -1.12 -5.52 -11.80
N GLU A 79 -2.34 -5.56 -12.33
CA GLU A 79 -2.69 -6.38 -13.49
C GLU A 79 -1.83 -6.00 -14.70
N TYR A 80 -1.65 -4.70 -14.94
CA TYR A 80 -0.75 -4.19 -15.97
C TYR A 80 0.70 -4.65 -15.76
N LEU A 81 1.31 -4.34 -14.61
CA LEU A 81 2.71 -4.71 -14.35
C LEU A 81 2.92 -6.23 -14.31
N HIS A 82 1.91 -6.99 -13.91
CA HIS A 82 1.97 -8.44 -13.88
C HIS A 82 2.03 -9.02 -15.30
N SER A 83 1.39 -8.40 -16.30
CA SER A 83 1.53 -8.83 -17.70
C SER A 83 2.93 -8.58 -18.23
N TRP A 84 3.56 -7.46 -17.87
CA TRP A 84 4.97 -7.19 -18.20
C TRP A 84 5.92 -8.19 -17.54
N ALA A 85 5.65 -8.58 -16.29
CA ALA A 85 6.44 -9.60 -15.60
C ALA A 85 6.37 -11.01 -16.22
N GLN A 86 5.42 -11.27 -17.13
CA GLN A 86 5.37 -12.52 -17.90
C GLN A 86 6.23 -12.46 -19.18
N ASP A 87 6.65 -11.26 -19.60
CA ASP A 87 7.53 -11.09 -20.77
C ASP A 87 9.01 -11.17 -20.33
N LEU A 88 9.74 -12.13 -20.90
CA LEU A 88 11.17 -12.31 -20.64
C LEU A 88 12.03 -11.10 -21.06
N ASN A 89 11.53 -10.30 -22.00
CA ASN A 89 12.21 -9.07 -22.43
C ASN A 89 12.01 -7.94 -21.44
N SER A 90 10.94 -7.95 -20.63
CA SER A 90 10.69 -6.90 -19.65
C SER A 90 11.75 -6.91 -18.53
N SER A 91 12.05 -5.72 -18.03
CA SER A 91 12.87 -5.47 -16.84
C SER A 91 12.14 -5.80 -15.53
N VAL A 92 10.80 -5.85 -15.56
CA VAL A 92 9.99 -6.25 -14.41
C VAL A 92 10.05 -7.76 -14.29
N SER A 93 10.62 -8.28 -13.20
CA SER A 93 10.77 -9.72 -12.99
C SER A 93 9.63 -10.30 -12.15
N GLN A 94 9.10 -9.52 -11.21
CA GLN A 94 8.02 -9.99 -10.33
C GLN A 94 7.18 -8.85 -9.77
N VAL A 95 5.88 -9.12 -9.58
CA VAL A 95 4.95 -8.23 -8.86
C VAL A 95 4.47 -8.94 -7.59
N TYR A 96 4.57 -8.24 -6.46
CA TYR A 96 4.16 -8.70 -5.14
C TYR A 96 2.89 -7.99 -4.72
N TYR A 97 1.76 -8.66 -4.92
CA TYR A 97 0.45 -8.16 -4.50
C TYR A 97 -0.50 -9.32 -4.21
N PRO A 98 -1.38 -9.22 -3.19
CA PRO A 98 -2.15 -10.38 -2.74
C PRO A 98 -3.05 -11.04 -3.79
N SER A 99 -3.42 -10.37 -4.90
CA SER A 99 -4.27 -10.97 -5.94
C SER A 99 -3.51 -11.75 -7.02
N VAL A 100 -2.20 -11.53 -7.16
CA VAL A 100 -1.35 -12.20 -8.18
C VAL A 100 -0.34 -13.15 -7.57
N ASN A 101 -0.19 -13.14 -6.24
CA ASN A 101 0.71 -14.03 -5.53
C ASN A 101 0.15 -15.46 -5.44
N PRO A 102 0.99 -16.52 -5.49
CA PRO A 102 0.55 -17.91 -5.31
C PRO A 102 -0.18 -18.17 -3.98
N SER A 103 0.12 -17.37 -2.95
CA SER A 103 -0.50 -17.45 -1.62
C SER A 103 -1.81 -16.65 -1.49
N THR A 104 -2.43 -16.24 -2.59
CA THR A 104 -3.68 -15.46 -2.64
C THR A 104 -4.77 -16.02 -1.70
N ASP A 105 -4.94 -17.34 -1.65
CA ASP A 105 -5.99 -17.96 -0.82
C ASP A 105 -5.77 -17.76 0.68
N ASN A 106 -4.51 -17.62 1.13
CA ASN A 106 -4.22 -17.28 2.52
C ASN A 106 -4.72 -15.88 2.87
N TYR A 107 -4.60 -14.93 1.94
CA TYR A 107 -5.13 -13.58 2.13
C TYR A 107 -6.67 -13.57 2.13
N ARG A 108 -7.29 -14.24 1.15
CA ARG A 108 -8.75 -14.28 0.99
C ARG A 108 -9.49 -14.81 2.21
N ARG A 109 -8.90 -15.77 2.93
CA ARG A 109 -9.46 -16.33 4.18
C ARG A 109 -9.67 -15.30 5.30
N PHE A 110 -8.91 -14.20 5.30
CA PHE A 110 -8.95 -13.17 6.35
C PHE A 110 -9.49 -11.83 5.85
N MET A 111 -9.99 -11.77 4.61
CA MET A 111 -10.60 -10.54 4.10
C MET A 111 -11.87 -10.21 4.89
N HIS A 112 -12.09 -8.92 5.11
CA HIS A 112 -13.33 -8.45 5.70
C HIS A 112 -14.53 -8.88 4.84
N PRO A 113 -15.63 -9.34 5.45
CA PRO A 113 -16.83 -9.69 4.72
C PRO A 113 -17.41 -8.46 4.03
N LYS A 114 -18.12 -8.68 2.92
CA LYS A 114 -18.85 -7.62 2.21
C LYS A 114 -19.96 -7.06 3.08
N THR A 115 -20.09 -5.73 3.10
CA THR A 115 -21.21 -4.99 3.70
C THR A 115 -21.89 -4.12 2.63
N SER A 116 -22.88 -3.33 3.02
CA SER A 116 -23.55 -2.38 2.12
C SER A 116 -22.61 -1.26 1.62
N ASP A 117 -21.62 -0.88 2.43
CA ASP A 117 -20.70 0.23 2.21
C ASP A 117 -19.24 -0.21 1.95
N PHE A 118 -18.94 -1.51 2.06
CA PHE A 118 -17.60 -2.05 1.89
C PHE A 118 -17.58 -3.34 1.08
N ALA A 119 -16.63 -3.43 0.15
CA ALA A 119 -16.31 -4.65 -0.57
C ALA A 119 -14.89 -5.11 -0.19
N PRO A 120 -14.66 -6.42 0.01
CA PRO A 120 -13.33 -6.97 0.26
C PRO A 120 -12.38 -6.62 -0.88
N ARG A 121 -11.19 -6.09 -0.55
CA ARG A 121 -10.14 -5.67 -1.51
C ARG A 121 -8.74 -5.95 -0.94
N TYR A 122 -7.69 -5.80 -1.74
CA TYR A 122 -6.32 -6.28 -1.44
C TYR A 122 -5.34 -5.21 -0.92
N GLY A 123 -5.79 -3.97 -0.77
CA GLY A 123 -4.96 -2.82 -0.38
C GLY A 123 -4.62 -1.93 -1.57
N TYR A 124 -3.78 -0.92 -1.32
CA TYR A 124 -3.34 0.03 -2.34
C TYR A 124 -1.81 0.11 -2.47
N VAL A 125 -1.13 -0.78 -1.76
CA VAL A 125 0.32 -0.87 -1.72
C VAL A 125 0.71 -2.21 -2.34
N PHE A 126 1.68 -2.18 -3.23
CA PHE A 126 2.30 -3.36 -3.80
C PHE A 126 3.81 -3.14 -3.92
N SER A 127 4.55 -4.21 -4.20
CA SER A 127 5.97 -4.11 -4.54
C SER A 127 6.24 -4.73 -5.90
N ILE A 128 7.27 -4.27 -6.58
CA ILE A 128 7.82 -4.91 -7.78
C ILE A 128 9.28 -5.23 -7.59
N GLU A 129 9.77 -6.24 -8.27
CA GLU A 129 11.19 -6.56 -8.41
C GLU A 129 11.60 -6.40 -9.87
N LEU A 130 12.75 -5.78 -10.08
CA LEU A 130 13.38 -5.61 -11.38
C LEU A 130 14.53 -6.61 -11.51
N ASN A 131 15.04 -6.82 -12.73
CA ASN A 131 16.11 -7.78 -12.99
C ASN A 131 17.43 -7.41 -12.31
N ASP A 132 17.75 -6.12 -12.21
CA ASP A 132 19.03 -5.64 -11.71
C ASP A 132 18.91 -4.23 -11.10
N LEU A 133 20.04 -3.73 -10.57
CA LEU A 133 20.07 -2.44 -9.88
C LEU A 133 19.90 -1.25 -10.83
N GLU A 134 20.44 -1.33 -12.04
CA GLU A 134 20.36 -0.23 -13.00
C GLU A 134 18.93 -0.11 -13.55
N THR A 135 18.29 -1.23 -13.89
CA THR A 135 16.88 -1.24 -14.28
C THR A 135 15.97 -0.74 -13.17
N ALA A 136 16.20 -1.15 -11.91
CA ALA A 136 15.48 -0.62 -10.75
C ALA A 136 15.66 0.90 -10.58
N ARG A 137 16.89 1.40 -10.75
CA ARG A 137 17.19 2.83 -10.66
C ARG A 137 16.52 3.63 -11.77
N VAL A 138 16.61 3.17 -13.01
CA VAL A 138 16.01 3.82 -14.18
C VAL A 138 14.49 3.83 -14.04
N PHE A 139 13.87 2.71 -13.68
CA PHE A 139 12.44 2.63 -13.39
C PHE A 139 12.04 3.64 -12.30
N TYR A 140 12.75 3.63 -11.16
CA TYR A 140 12.46 4.51 -10.04
C TYR A 140 12.52 5.99 -10.43
N ASN A 141 13.53 6.39 -11.22
CA ASN A 141 13.71 7.79 -11.62
C ASN A 141 12.64 8.26 -12.62
N ASN A 142 12.14 7.38 -13.47
CA ASN A 142 11.13 7.72 -14.50
C ASN A 142 9.68 7.59 -13.99
N LEU A 143 9.43 6.88 -12.90
CA LEU A 143 8.07 6.71 -12.38
C LEU A 143 7.57 7.96 -11.65
N ASN A 144 6.55 8.64 -12.16
CA ASN A 144 5.99 9.87 -11.57
C ASN A 144 4.86 9.62 -10.55
N VAL A 145 5.08 8.73 -9.57
CA VAL A 145 4.11 8.46 -8.49
C VAL A 145 4.77 8.52 -7.11
N HIS A 146 3.95 8.55 -6.06
CA HIS A 146 4.44 8.38 -4.69
C HIS A 146 5.07 6.98 -4.50
N LYS A 147 6.40 6.98 -4.43
CA LYS A 147 7.25 5.79 -4.35
C LYS A 147 8.16 5.90 -3.13
N SER A 148 8.49 4.76 -2.54
CA SER A 148 9.50 4.67 -1.49
C SER A 148 10.52 3.61 -1.84
N ALA A 149 11.81 3.99 -1.85
CA ALA A 149 12.89 3.01 -1.81
C ALA A 149 12.94 2.44 -0.38
N THR A 150 12.56 1.17 -0.22
CA THR A 150 12.55 0.56 1.11
C THR A 150 13.98 0.21 1.49
N GLN A 151 14.56 0.90 2.45
CA GLN A 151 15.94 0.69 2.89
C GLN A 151 16.11 -0.47 3.90
N PHE A 152 15.00 -1.07 4.36
CA PHE A 152 15.01 -2.13 5.36
C PHE A 152 14.55 -3.47 4.77
N GLY A 153 15.50 -4.40 4.60
CA GLY A 153 15.23 -5.83 4.39
C GLY A 153 14.75 -6.26 3.00
N LEU A 154 14.57 -5.34 2.06
CA LEU A 154 14.24 -5.67 0.67
C LEU A 154 15.52 -5.73 -0.17
N LYS A 155 15.52 -6.57 -1.22
CA LYS A 155 16.60 -6.60 -2.21
C LYS A 155 16.70 -5.21 -2.86
N LEU A 156 17.91 -4.78 -3.22
CA LEU A 156 18.16 -3.48 -3.88
C LEU A 156 17.33 -3.28 -5.17
N MET A 157 16.84 -4.36 -5.75
CA MET A 157 16.05 -4.41 -6.98
C MET A 157 14.54 -4.29 -6.75
N GLN A 158 14.09 -4.15 -5.49
CA GLN A 158 12.68 -4.12 -5.15
C GLN A 158 12.20 -2.72 -4.75
N ILE A 159 11.07 -2.30 -5.32
CA ILE A 159 10.46 -0.99 -5.09
C ILE A 159 9.06 -1.18 -4.49
N GLN A 160 8.78 -0.52 -3.38
CA GLN A 160 7.43 -0.47 -2.80
C GLN A 160 6.70 0.79 -3.27
N ILE A 161 5.46 0.61 -3.68
CA ILE A 161 4.66 1.61 -4.38
C ILE A 161 3.31 1.76 -3.68
N SER A 162 2.91 3.00 -3.43
CA SER A 162 1.59 3.34 -2.91
C SER A 162 0.81 4.08 -3.98
N VAL A 163 -0.20 3.42 -4.56
CA VAL A 163 -0.96 4.03 -5.66
C VAL A 163 -1.82 5.16 -5.16
N GLY A 164 -1.89 6.24 -5.95
CA GLY A 164 -2.59 7.45 -5.58
C GLY A 164 -4.07 7.47 -6.02
N LEU A 165 -4.67 8.67 -5.98
CA LEU A 165 -6.06 8.92 -6.36
C LEU A 165 -6.19 9.50 -7.78
N GLU A 166 -5.09 9.53 -8.52
CA GLU A 166 -5.02 10.03 -9.88
C GLU A 166 -5.94 9.21 -10.81
N ASP A 167 -6.15 9.76 -12.01
CA ASP A 167 -6.83 9.03 -13.06
C ASP A 167 -6.07 7.74 -13.40
N ILE A 168 -6.81 6.67 -13.68
CA ILE A 168 -6.19 5.37 -13.93
C ILE A 168 -5.40 5.35 -15.24
N GLY A 169 -5.84 6.09 -16.26
CA GLY A 169 -5.11 6.21 -17.52
C GLY A 169 -3.75 6.86 -17.30
N THR A 170 -3.72 7.98 -16.57
CA THR A 170 -2.46 8.66 -16.20
C THR A 170 -1.53 7.75 -15.40
N LEU A 171 -2.06 7.00 -14.42
CA LEU A 171 -1.23 6.06 -13.66
C LEU A 171 -0.61 5.00 -14.57
N VAL A 172 -1.41 4.33 -15.41
CA VAL A 172 -0.90 3.30 -16.31
C VAL A 172 0.13 3.87 -17.28
N GLU A 173 -0.07 5.07 -17.79
CA GLU A 173 0.90 5.78 -18.65
C GLU A 173 2.22 6.05 -17.91
N ASP A 174 2.17 6.57 -16.67
CA ASP A 174 3.37 6.80 -15.85
C ASP A 174 4.14 5.48 -15.61
N PHE A 175 3.43 4.38 -15.36
CA PHE A 175 4.04 3.06 -15.22
C PHE A 175 4.62 2.55 -16.54
N GLN A 176 3.94 2.77 -17.67
CA GLN A 176 4.43 2.40 -18.99
C GLN A 176 5.75 3.08 -19.30
N VAL A 177 5.83 4.41 -19.13
CA VAL A 177 7.05 5.19 -19.36
C VAL A 177 8.21 4.65 -18.51
N ALA A 178 7.94 4.32 -17.24
CA ALA A 178 8.95 3.79 -16.34
C ALA A 178 9.46 2.39 -16.75
N VAL A 179 8.56 1.48 -17.15
CA VAL A 179 8.93 0.14 -17.63
C VAL A 179 9.72 0.23 -18.93
N GLU A 180 9.25 1.00 -19.91
CA GLU A 180 9.94 1.14 -21.21
C GLU A 180 11.35 1.73 -21.06
N ALA A 181 11.52 2.69 -20.14
CA ALA A 181 12.84 3.25 -19.85
C ALA A 181 13.79 2.19 -19.25
N ALA A 182 13.29 1.36 -18.33
CA ALA A 182 14.08 0.30 -17.72
C ALA A 182 14.39 -0.84 -18.73
N ASP A 183 13.46 -1.21 -19.60
CA ASP A 183 13.67 -2.19 -20.66
C ASP A 183 14.75 -1.73 -21.65
N LYS A 184 14.75 -0.45 -22.03
CA LYS A 184 15.82 0.13 -22.85
C LYS A 184 17.19 0.01 -22.16
N ALA A 185 17.27 0.31 -20.86
CA ALA A 185 18.52 0.20 -20.11
C ALA A 185 19.04 -1.25 -20.02
N LYS A 186 18.13 -2.22 -19.86
CA LYS A 186 18.45 -3.65 -19.86
C LYS A 186 19.07 -4.09 -21.19
N ASN A 187 18.52 -3.61 -22.30
CA ASN A 187 19.00 -3.97 -23.64
C ASN A 187 20.38 -3.36 -23.93
N THR A 188 20.62 -2.10 -23.56
CA THR A 188 21.94 -1.46 -23.73
C THR A 188 23.04 -2.13 -22.91
N ALA A 189 22.71 -2.72 -21.75
CA ALA A 189 23.67 -3.44 -20.91
C ALA A 189 24.00 -4.85 -21.42
N SER A 190 23.23 -5.36 -22.38
CA SER A 190 23.40 -6.70 -22.98
C SER A 190 24.19 -6.67 -24.30
N GLU A 191 24.51 -5.47 -24.80
CA GLU A 191 25.41 -5.20 -25.95
C GLU A 191 26.85 -4.97 -25.49
#